data_AF-X0VJP0-F1
#
_entry.id   AF-X0VJP0-F1
#
_cell.length_a   1.000
_cell.length_b   1.000
_cell.length_c   1.000
_cell.angle_alpha   90.00
_cell.angle_beta   90.00
_cell.angle_gamma   90.00
#
_symmetry.space_group_name_H-M   'P 1'
#
loop_
_entity.id
_entity.type
_entity.pdbx_description
1 polymer ?
#
loop_
_entity_poly.entity_id
_entity_poly.type
_entity_poly.pdbx_seq_one_letter_code
_entity_poly.pdbx_strand_id
1 'polypeptide(L)'
;VKKNPRGKALIKMICCPPYEYSGYDFREFLSYCKDDVNSMHEMLAALPSSKLSKDEQEIWELTTKINDRGIPIDIPAVEQILRVTDAYKTEQNTLLPDLTNGAVTKATQNKRIVDWLRSKGLVTPNLQANTVEKLLDRKDLSDDKRTVLQLRQELGRSSTAKYAKLKDLQHKGRIYDNLRYYGANTGRWAGLGFQLHNLPRSKVKDAQPIIDSFKDLSVIENDPIGAAKSIVRGMICAPEGKMICAADYSGIENRGLAWVAGDE
;
A
#
# COMPACT_ATOMS: atom_id res chain seq x y z
N VAL A 1 -20.52 -17.30 -24.20
CA VAL A 1 -21.38 -16.25 -23.61
C VAL A 1 -20.79 -14.86 -23.90
N LYS A 2 -21.56 -13.89 -24.41
CA LYS A 2 -21.08 -12.49 -24.55
C LYS A 2 -21.22 -11.78 -23.21
N LYS A 3 -20.16 -11.11 -22.76
CA LYS A 3 -20.14 -10.35 -21.50
C LYS A 3 -21.23 -9.26 -21.51
N ASN A 4 -22.09 -9.22 -20.49
CA ASN A 4 -23.07 -8.15 -20.34
C ASN A 4 -22.33 -6.80 -20.16
N PRO A 5 -22.49 -5.83 -21.07
CA PRO A 5 -21.78 -4.55 -21.01
C PRO A 5 -22.20 -3.70 -19.81
N ARG A 6 -23.41 -3.89 -19.26
CA ARG A 6 -23.93 -3.16 -18.10
C ARG A 6 -23.55 -3.80 -16.76
N GLY A 7 -23.00 -5.02 -16.72
CA GLY A 7 -22.73 -5.73 -15.46
C GLY A 7 -21.92 -4.92 -14.44
N LYS A 8 -20.87 -4.21 -14.89
CA LYS A 8 -20.07 -3.33 -14.02
C LYS A 8 -20.88 -2.16 -13.45
N ALA A 9 -21.77 -1.57 -14.25
CA ALA A 9 -22.63 -0.47 -13.80
C ALA A 9 -23.67 -0.98 -12.78
N LEU A 10 -24.27 -2.14 -13.04
CA LEU A 10 -25.23 -2.78 -12.13
C LEU A 10 -24.61 -3.12 -10.78
N ILE A 11 -23.42 -3.73 -10.75
CA ILE A 11 -22.67 -3.99 -9.51
C ILE A 11 -22.45 -2.68 -8.73
N LYS A 12 -22.01 -1.62 -9.42
CA LYS A 12 -21.76 -0.33 -8.75
C LYS A 12 -23.04 0.30 -8.19
N MET A 13 -24.15 0.23 -8.93
CA MET A 13 -25.42 0.80 -8.49
C MET A 13 -26.04 0.03 -7.33
N ILE A 14 -25.94 -1.30 -7.33
CA ILE A 14 -26.69 -2.17 -6.39
C ILE A 14 -25.84 -2.58 -5.19
N CYS A 15 -24.53 -2.80 -5.37
CA CYS A 15 -23.64 -3.30 -4.31
C CYS A 15 -22.78 -2.20 -3.68
N CYS A 16 -22.88 -0.95 -4.13
CA CYS A 16 -22.14 0.17 -3.54
C CYS A 16 -23.06 1.35 -3.20
N PRO A 17 -22.85 2.03 -2.06
CA PRO A 17 -23.57 3.26 -1.74
C PRO A 17 -23.47 4.29 -2.88
N PRO A 18 -24.51 5.10 -3.13
CA PRO A 18 -25.72 5.27 -2.32
C PRO A 18 -26.85 4.25 -2.56
N TYR A 19 -26.63 3.19 -3.36
CA TYR A 19 -27.65 2.19 -3.69
C TYR A 19 -28.84 2.73 -4.49
N GLU A 20 -28.58 3.59 -5.47
CA GLU A 20 -29.61 4.18 -6.32
C GLU A 20 -29.86 3.31 -7.57
N TYR A 21 -30.98 2.60 -7.58
CA TYR A 21 -31.38 1.74 -8.70
C TYR A 21 -32.90 1.57 -8.80
N SER A 22 -33.41 1.29 -10.01
CA SER A 22 -34.82 0.98 -10.22
C SER A 22 -35.12 -0.52 -10.06
N GLY A 23 -36.41 -0.87 -9.94
CA GLY A 23 -36.81 -2.28 -9.97
C GLY A 23 -36.46 -3.00 -11.28
N TYR A 24 -36.30 -2.26 -12.39
CA TYR A 24 -35.80 -2.80 -13.64
C TYR A 24 -34.31 -3.16 -13.54
N ASP A 25 -33.49 -2.23 -13.03
CA ASP A 25 -32.04 -2.46 -12.86
C ASP A 25 -31.78 -3.66 -11.93
N PHE A 26 -32.58 -3.83 -10.88
CA PHE A 26 -32.45 -4.98 -9.98
C PHE A 26 -32.76 -6.31 -10.70
N ARG A 27 -33.83 -6.37 -11.52
CA ARG A 27 -34.13 -7.58 -12.31
C ARG A 27 -33.03 -7.88 -13.33
N GLU A 28 -32.48 -6.85 -13.97
CA GLU A 28 -31.36 -7.01 -14.89
C GLU A 28 -30.12 -7.54 -14.16
N PHE A 29 -29.84 -7.04 -12.96
CA PHE A 29 -28.76 -7.53 -12.11
C PHE A 29 -28.93 -9.00 -11.69
N LEU A 30 -30.15 -9.41 -11.32
CA LEU A 30 -30.44 -10.82 -11.05
C LEU A 30 -30.18 -11.71 -12.27
N SER A 31 -30.56 -11.26 -13.48
CA SER A 31 -30.24 -11.98 -14.71
C SER A 31 -28.73 -12.06 -14.94
N TYR A 32 -28.02 -10.94 -14.74
CA TYR A 32 -26.56 -10.89 -14.83
C TYR A 32 -25.88 -11.87 -13.87
N CYS A 33 -26.33 -11.94 -12.60
CA CYS A 33 -25.79 -12.89 -11.63
C CYS A 33 -26.04 -14.35 -12.02
N LYS A 34 -27.20 -14.67 -12.62
CA LYS A 34 -27.48 -16.01 -13.14
C LYS A 34 -26.53 -16.37 -14.29
N ASP A 35 -26.34 -15.45 -15.24
CA ASP A 35 -25.42 -15.66 -16.36
C ASP A 35 -23.97 -15.85 -15.88
N ASP A 36 -23.56 -15.13 -14.83
CA ASP A 36 -22.23 -15.26 -14.21
C ASP A 36 -22.05 -16.66 -13.58
N VAL A 37 -23.03 -17.14 -12.82
CA VAL A 37 -23.03 -18.49 -12.24
C VAL A 37 -22.99 -19.57 -13.34
N ASN A 38 -23.80 -19.44 -14.38
CA ASN A 38 -23.79 -20.37 -15.52
C ASN A 38 -22.41 -20.38 -16.21
N SER A 39 -21.82 -19.20 -16.42
CA SER A 39 -20.48 -19.08 -17.02
C SER A 39 -19.40 -19.74 -16.15
N MET A 40 -19.48 -19.62 -14.82
CA MET A 40 -18.58 -20.31 -13.90
C MET A 40 -18.72 -21.83 -13.97
N HIS A 41 -19.95 -22.35 -14.08
CA HIS A 41 -20.19 -23.79 -14.26
C HIS A 41 -19.63 -24.31 -15.59
N GLU A 42 -19.84 -23.59 -16.69
CA GLU A 42 -19.27 -23.94 -18.00
C GLU A 42 -17.73 -23.94 -17.96
N MET A 43 -17.13 -22.94 -17.30
CA MET A 43 -15.68 -22.88 -17.12
C MET A 43 -15.18 -24.07 -16.28
N LEU A 44 -15.82 -24.37 -15.16
CA LEU A 44 -15.45 -25.51 -14.31
C LEU A 44 -15.57 -26.85 -15.05
N ALA A 45 -16.59 -27.01 -15.91
CA ALA A 45 -16.76 -28.21 -16.74
C ALA A 45 -15.68 -28.34 -17.83
N ALA A 46 -15.13 -27.22 -18.32
CA ALA A 46 -14.06 -27.19 -19.31
C ALA A 46 -12.65 -27.36 -18.70
N LEU A 47 -12.49 -27.19 -17.39
CA LEU A 47 -11.22 -27.38 -16.71
C LEU A 47 -10.88 -28.87 -16.57
N PRO A 48 -9.58 -29.24 -16.57
CA PRO A 48 -9.15 -30.64 -16.38
C PRO A 48 -9.59 -31.27 -15.05
N SER A 49 -9.92 -30.44 -14.06
CA SER A 49 -10.45 -30.85 -12.77
C SER A 49 -11.41 -29.78 -12.26
N SER A 50 -12.51 -30.22 -11.64
CA SER A 50 -13.45 -29.37 -10.93
C SER A 50 -13.03 -29.05 -9.49
N LYS A 51 -11.88 -29.59 -9.04
CA LYS A 51 -11.35 -29.44 -7.69
C LYS A 51 -9.85 -29.18 -7.69
N LEU A 52 -9.38 -28.49 -6.67
CA LEU A 52 -7.95 -28.43 -6.35
C LEU A 52 -7.46 -29.81 -5.89
N SER A 53 -6.16 -30.06 -6.03
CA SER A 53 -5.52 -31.18 -5.32
C SER A 53 -5.69 -30.99 -3.82
N LYS A 54 -5.53 -32.07 -3.05
CA LYS A 54 -5.66 -32.01 -1.59
C LYS A 54 -4.73 -30.95 -0.98
N ASP A 55 -3.47 -30.91 -1.42
CA ASP A 55 -2.46 -29.99 -0.88
C ASP A 55 -2.80 -28.53 -1.21
N GLU A 56 -3.21 -28.24 -2.46
CA GLU A 56 -3.60 -26.87 -2.86
C GLU A 56 -4.91 -26.43 -2.18
N GLN A 57 -5.84 -27.36 -1.96
CA GLN A 57 -7.05 -27.10 -1.18
C GLN A 57 -6.72 -26.72 0.27
N GLU A 58 -5.80 -27.44 0.91
CA GLU A 58 -5.34 -27.13 2.27
C GLU A 58 -4.69 -25.74 2.35
N ILE A 59 -3.86 -25.36 1.37
CA ILE A 59 -3.25 -24.02 1.30
C ILE A 59 -4.31 -22.94 1.08
N TRP A 60 -5.29 -23.17 0.21
CA TRP A 60 -6.39 -22.24 -0.03
C TRP A 60 -7.23 -22.04 1.24
N GLU A 61 -7.59 -23.12 1.95
CA GLU A 61 -8.33 -23.06 3.21
C GLU A 61 -7.53 -22.36 4.31
N LEU A 62 -6.22 -22.63 4.41
CA LEU A 62 -5.33 -21.92 5.33
C LEU A 62 -5.34 -20.41 5.03
N THR A 63 -5.28 -20.03 3.76
CA THR A 63 -5.34 -18.61 3.35
C THR A 63 -6.62 -17.95 3.85
N THR A 64 -7.76 -18.63 3.70
CA THR A 64 -9.07 -18.16 4.21
C THR A 64 -9.04 -18.01 5.74
N LYS A 65 -8.51 -19.00 6.46
CA LYS A 65 -8.38 -18.93 7.93
C LYS A 65 -7.48 -17.78 8.39
N ILE A 66 -6.39 -17.51 7.68
CA ILE A 66 -5.48 -16.38 7.96
C ILE A 66 -6.22 -15.05 7.75
N ASN A 67 -6.92 -14.90 6.64
CA ASN A 67 -7.65 -13.69 6.29
C ASN A 67 -8.80 -13.39 7.27
N ASP A 68 -9.59 -14.42 7.61
CA ASP A 68 -10.70 -14.31 8.57
C ASP A 68 -10.21 -13.98 9.98
N ARG A 69 -9.08 -14.58 10.40
CA ARG A 69 -8.45 -14.22 11.68
C ARG A 69 -8.02 -12.76 11.71
N GLY A 70 -7.57 -12.22 10.58
CA GLY A 70 -7.04 -10.87 10.45
C GLY A 70 -5.75 -10.64 11.25
N ILE A 71 -5.23 -9.42 11.19
CA ILE A 71 -3.99 -9.01 11.83
C ILE A 71 -4.26 -7.84 12.77
N PRO A 72 -3.82 -7.91 14.04
CA PRO A 72 -3.97 -6.81 15.00
C PRO A 72 -3.12 -5.60 14.63
N ILE A 73 -3.68 -4.41 14.81
CA ILE A 73 -3.04 -3.13 14.52
C ILE A 73 -3.20 -2.17 15.71
N ASP A 74 -2.14 -1.43 16.04
CA ASP A 74 -2.17 -0.33 17.00
C ASP A 74 -2.85 0.91 16.37
N ILE A 75 -4.17 0.95 16.43
CA ILE A 75 -4.96 2.05 15.87
C ILE A 75 -4.66 3.40 16.54
N PRO A 76 -4.57 3.52 17.87
CA PRO A 76 -4.17 4.77 18.52
C PRO A 76 -2.84 5.33 17.99
N ALA A 77 -1.81 4.48 17.83
CA ALA A 77 -0.54 4.91 17.26
C ALA A 77 -0.68 5.33 15.79
N VAL A 78 -1.44 4.57 14.97
CA VAL A 78 -1.71 4.92 13.57
C VAL A 78 -2.37 6.29 13.44
N GLU A 79 -3.38 6.57 14.26
CA GLU A 79 -4.11 7.83 14.22
C GLU A 79 -3.24 9.01 14.66
N GLN A 80 -2.44 8.83 15.71
CA GLN A 80 -1.53 9.87 16.17
C GLN A 80 -0.43 10.16 15.14
N ILE A 81 0.17 9.13 14.53
CA ILE A 81 1.16 9.30 13.46
C ILE A 81 0.55 10.02 12.25
N LEU A 82 -0.67 9.68 11.86
CA LEU A 82 -1.38 10.40 10.79
C LEU A 82 -1.57 11.87 11.14
N ARG A 83 -2.07 12.16 12.35
CA ARG A 83 -2.30 13.53 12.81
C ARG A 83 -1.04 14.39 12.71
N VAL A 84 0.09 13.88 13.21
CA VAL A 84 1.38 14.59 13.19
C VAL A 84 1.90 14.74 11.77
N THR A 85 1.92 13.67 10.98
CA THR A 85 2.47 13.72 9.62
C THR A 85 1.63 14.55 8.67
N ASP A 86 0.31 14.60 8.82
CA ASP A 86 -0.57 15.44 8.00
C ASP A 86 -0.45 16.92 8.38
N ALA A 87 -0.32 17.23 9.68
CA ALA A 87 -0.02 18.59 10.15
C ALA A 87 1.32 19.08 9.58
N TYR A 88 2.38 18.27 9.75
CA TYR A 88 3.71 18.55 9.21
C TYR A 88 3.68 18.76 7.69
N LYS A 89 3.00 17.88 6.95
CA LYS A 89 2.84 18.03 5.49
C LYS A 89 2.11 19.31 5.13
N THR A 90 1.09 19.69 5.88
CA THR A 90 0.32 20.90 5.62
C THR A 90 1.21 22.12 5.77
N GLU A 91 1.95 22.21 6.87
CA GLU A 91 2.91 23.27 7.14
C GLU A 91 4.02 23.33 6.09
N GLN A 92 4.70 22.23 5.79
CA GLN A 92 5.79 22.24 4.81
C GLN A 92 5.33 22.58 3.38
N ASN A 93 4.07 22.31 3.04
CA ASN A 93 3.52 22.72 1.74
C ASN A 93 3.27 24.23 1.64
N THR A 94 3.16 24.99 2.75
CA THR A 94 2.99 26.45 2.69
C THR A 94 4.24 27.16 2.16
N LEU A 95 5.41 26.54 2.29
CA LEU A 95 6.69 27.05 1.79
C LEU A 95 6.79 27.02 0.26
N LEU A 96 6.08 26.09 -0.40
CA LEU A 96 6.21 25.87 -1.85
C LEU A 96 5.71 27.05 -2.70
N PRO A 97 4.53 27.64 -2.43
CA PRO A 97 4.11 28.84 -3.12
C PRO A 97 5.13 29.98 -3.05
N ASP A 98 5.72 30.22 -1.87
CA ASP A 98 6.69 31.30 -1.67
C ASP A 98 7.99 31.05 -2.44
N LEU A 99 8.49 29.80 -2.42
CA LEU A 99 9.71 29.41 -3.15
C LEU A 99 9.52 29.40 -4.68
N THR A 100 8.30 29.18 -5.15
CA THR A 100 8.01 28.94 -6.56
C THR A 100 7.16 30.03 -7.24
N ASN A 101 6.89 31.14 -6.54
CA ASN A 101 5.96 32.19 -6.96
C ASN A 101 4.58 31.62 -7.36
N GLY A 102 4.06 30.70 -6.56
CA GLY A 102 2.75 30.07 -6.74
C GLY A 102 2.69 28.97 -7.82
N ALA A 103 3.80 28.69 -8.51
CA ALA A 103 3.81 27.65 -9.56
C ALA A 103 3.55 26.24 -8.99
N VAL A 104 4.01 25.97 -7.76
CA VAL A 104 3.81 24.71 -7.05
C VAL A 104 3.15 25.01 -5.72
N THR A 105 2.04 24.31 -5.43
CA THR A 105 1.32 24.47 -4.15
C THR A 105 1.39 23.24 -3.26
N LYS A 106 1.74 22.07 -3.82
CA LYS A 106 1.93 20.83 -3.07
C LYS A 106 3.09 20.03 -3.63
N ALA A 107 3.88 19.41 -2.76
CA ALA A 107 5.01 18.56 -3.14
C ALA A 107 4.58 17.33 -3.97
N THR A 108 3.30 16.93 -3.94
CA THR A 108 2.77 15.83 -4.76
C THR A 108 2.49 16.22 -6.21
N GLN A 109 2.57 17.51 -6.57
CA GLN A 109 2.33 18.02 -7.93
C GLN A 109 3.57 17.83 -8.83
N ASN A 110 3.96 16.57 -9.06
CA ASN A 110 5.19 16.23 -9.79
C ASN A 110 5.35 16.99 -11.11
N LYS A 111 4.28 17.07 -11.91
CA LYS A 111 4.30 17.77 -13.20
C LYS A 111 4.64 19.25 -13.03
N ARG A 112 3.99 19.95 -12.10
CA ARG A 112 4.25 21.37 -11.82
C ARG A 112 5.68 21.61 -11.35
N ILE A 113 6.21 20.71 -10.51
CA ILE A 113 7.61 20.79 -10.07
C ILE A 113 8.57 20.60 -11.26
N VAL A 114 8.35 19.61 -12.12
CA VAL A 114 9.18 19.40 -13.33
C VAL A 114 9.12 20.62 -14.25
N ASP A 115 7.94 21.18 -14.48
CA ASP A 115 7.76 22.36 -15.34
C ASP A 115 8.44 23.61 -14.74
N TRP A 116 8.35 23.79 -13.41
CA TRP A 116 9.04 24.87 -12.70
C TRP A 116 10.57 24.71 -12.71
N LEU A 117 11.10 23.50 -12.48
CA LEU A 117 12.54 23.24 -12.58
C LEU A 117 13.04 23.54 -14.00
N ARG A 118 12.27 23.14 -15.03
CA ARG A 118 12.59 23.42 -16.43
C ARG A 118 12.61 24.91 -16.73
N SER A 119 11.64 25.70 -16.24
CA SER A 119 11.63 27.15 -16.44
C SER A 119 12.81 27.85 -15.76
N LYS A 120 13.40 27.23 -14.73
CA LYS A 120 14.63 27.66 -14.06
C LYS A 120 15.90 27.03 -14.66
N GLY A 121 15.82 26.43 -15.85
CA GLY A 121 16.97 25.87 -16.57
C GLY A 121 17.45 24.50 -16.08
N LEU A 122 16.70 23.81 -15.22
CA LEU A 122 17.01 22.45 -14.77
C LEU A 122 16.05 21.44 -15.42
N VAL A 123 16.53 20.71 -16.42
CA VAL A 123 15.75 19.65 -17.07
C VAL A 123 15.96 18.33 -16.32
N THR A 124 14.87 17.69 -15.92
CA THR A 124 14.88 16.35 -15.32
C THR A 124 13.82 15.46 -15.98
N PRO A 125 14.10 14.16 -16.22
CA PRO A 125 13.12 13.25 -16.83
C PRO A 125 11.97 12.89 -15.88
N ASN A 126 12.22 12.89 -14.56
CA ASN A 126 11.24 12.55 -13.54
C ASN A 126 11.67 13.05 -12.14
N LEU A 127 10.85 12.78 -11.13
CA LEU A 127 11.13 13.07 -9.71
C LEU A 127 11.12 11.78 -8.88
N GLN A 128 11.61 10.67 -9.46
CA GLN A 128 11.81 9.43 -8.72
C GLN A 128 12.98 9.59 -7.72
N ALA A 129 12.99 8.77 -6.66
CA ALA A 129 13.94 8.89 -5.55
C ALA A 129 15.40 9.02 -6.02
N ASN A 130 15.88 8.06 -6.82
CA ASN A 130 17.26 8.05 -7.33
C ASN A 130 17.58 9.27 -8.21
N THR A 131 16.61 9.78 -8.97
CA THR A 131 16.80 10.97 -9.81
C THR A 131 16.94 12.21 -8.93
N VAL A 132 16.07 12.35 -7.93
CA VAL A 132 16.12 13.49 -6.99
C VAL A 132 17.39 13.45 -6.15
N GLU A 133 17.82 12.29 -5.66
CA GLU A 133 19.09 12.12 -4.93
C GLU A 133 20.28 12.59 -5.78
N LYS A 134 20.40 12.11 -7.03
CA LYS A 134 21.47 12.55 -7.95
C LYS A 134 21.43 14.05 -8.24
N LEU A 135 20.24 14.66 -8.30
CA LEU A 135 20.11 16.10 -8.49
C LEU A 135 20.55 16.86 -7.24
N LEU A 136 20.23 16.38 -6.05
CA LEU A 136 20.64 16.97 -4.78
C LEU A 136 22.16 16.85 -4.54
N ASP A 137 22.82 15.83 -5.10
CA ASP A 137 24.28 15.68 -5.02
C ASP A 137 25.06 16.71 -5.86
N ARG A 138 24.39 17.41 -6.78
CA ARG A 138 25.01 18.45 -7.60
C ARG A 138 25.40 19.66 -6.75
N LYS A 139 26.64 20.14 -6.90
CA LYS A 139 27.14 21.34 -6.21
C LYS A 139 26.68 22.65 -6.86
N ASP A 140 26.34 22.62 -8.14
CA ASP A 140 25.91 23.78 -8.93
C ASP A 140 24.39 24.05 -8.86
N LEU A 141 23.68 23.33 -8.00
CA LEU A 141 22.25 23.50 -7.80
C LEU A 141 21.99 24.71 -6.91
N SER A 142 21.23 25.67 -7.42
CA SER A 142 20.78 26.84 -6.64
C SER A 142 19.89 26.45 -5.46
N ASP A 143 19.91 27.27 -4.41
CA ASP A 143 19.26 26.98 -3.14
C ASP A 143 17.74 26.79 -3.28
N ASP A 144 17.08 27.58 -4.13
CA ASP A 144 15.65 27.44 -4.43
C ASP A 144 15.30 26.05 -4.99
N LYS A 145 16.08 25.58 -5.98
CA LYS A 145 15.89 24.25 -6.59
C LYS A 145 16.19 23.15 -5.59
N ARG A 146 17.23 23.32 -4.78
CA ARG A 146 17.62 22.37 -3.73
C ARG A 146 16.50 22.20 -2.71
N THR A 147 15.98 23.29 -2.18
CA THR A 147 14.89 23.28 -1.19
C THR A 147 13.63 22.64 -1.76
N VAL A 148 13.21 22.99 -2.99
CA VAL A 148 12.04 22.37 -3.63
C VAL A 148 12.24 20.86 -3.85
N LEU A 149 13.43 20.43 -4.25
CA LEU A 149 13.76 19.01 -4.42
C LEU A 149 13.80 18.26 -3.08
N GLN A 150 14.30 18.88 -2.00
CA GLN A 150 14.27 18.32 -0.64
C GLN A 150 12.84 18.16 -0.14
N LEU A 151 12.02 19.22 -0.22
CA LEU A 151 10.59 19.17 0.13
C LEU A 151 9.86 18.10 -0.69
N ARG A 152 10.19 17.98 -1.98
CA ARG A 152 9.64 16.91 -2.81
C ARG A 152 10.05 15.52 -2.32
N GLN A 153 11.33 15.32 -2.02
CA GLN A 153 11.88 14.03 -1.58
C GLN A 153 11.24 13.59 -0.25
N GLU A 154 11.05 14.53 0.67
CA GLU A 154 10.50 14.29 1.99
C GLU A 154 8.98 14.08 1.96
N LEU A 155 8.23 15.09 1.48
CA LEU A 155 6.76 15.08 1.57
C LEU A 155 6.10 14.09 0.60
N GLY A 156 6.77 13.77 -0.51
CA GLY A 156 6.26 12.86 -1.52
C GLY A 156 6.49 11.38 -1.22
N ARG A 157 6.96 11.02 -0.02
CA ARG A 157 7.04 9.63 0.43
C ARG A 157 5.63 9.05 0.59
N SER A 158 5.44 7.82 0.12
CA SER A 158 4.18 7.08 0.21
C SER A 158 3.91 6.44 1.57
N SER A 159 4.81 6.62 2.56
CA SER A 159 4.69 6.00 3.88
C SER A 159 3.41 6.39 4.60
N THR A 160 3.01 7.66 4.58
CA THR A 160 1.78 8.11 5.26
C THR A 160 0.50 7.52 4.64
N ALA A 161 0.51 7.22 3.33
CA ALA A 161 -0.62 6.59 2.66
C ALA A 161 -0.90 5.17 3.20
N LYS A 162 0.14 4.48 3.70
CA LYS A 162 -0.02 3.17 4.36
C LYS A 162 -0.78 3.30 5.68
N TYR A 163 -0.51 4.34 6.46
CA TYR A 163 -1.23 4.60 7.71
C TYR A 163 -2.69 4.96 7.45
N ALA A 164 -2.96 5.82 6.47
CA ALA A 164 -4.33 6.13 6.07
C ALA A 164 -5.08 4.86 5.64
N LYS A 165 -4.39 3.95 4.94
CA LYS A 165 -4.96 2.66 4.55
C LYS A 165 -5.20 1.72 5.72
N LEU A 166 -4.32 1.70 6.74
CA LEU A 166 -4.57 0.95 7.98
C LEU A 166 -5.83 1.46 8.67
N LYS A 167 -5.97 2.78 8.81
CA LYS A 167 -7.14 3.40 9.42
C LYS A 167 -8.44 3.08 8.66
N ASP A 168 -8.40 3.11 7.34
CA ASP A 168 -9.53 2.82 6.44
C ASP A 168 -9.97 1.36 6.49
N LEU A 169 -9.02 0.42 6.50
CA LEU A 169 -9.31 -1.01 6.42
C LEU A 169 -9.62 -1.67 7.77
N GLN A 170 -9.24 -1.05 8.88
CA GLN A 170 -9.38 -1.69 10.17
C GLN A 170 -10.84 -1.84 10.57
N HIS A 171 -11.15 -2.96 11.21
CA HIS A 171 -12.38 -3.16 11.96
C HIS A 171 -12.03 -3.71 13.35
N LYS A 172 -12.38 -2.96 14.39
CA LYS A 172 -12.11 -3.30 15.80
C LYS A 172 -10.64 -3.65 16.07
N GLY A 173 -9.72 -2.82 15.57
CA GLY A 173 -8.29 -2.96 15.81
C GLY A 173 -7.60 -4.07 14.99
N ARG A 174 -8.25 -4.57 13.94
CA ARG A 174 -7.69 -5.60 13.06
C ARG A 174 -7.95 -5.30 11.60
N ILE A 175 -7.04 -5.72 10.72
CA ILE A 175 -7.22 -5.71 9.26
C ILE A 175 -7.41 -7.14 8.75
N TYR A 176 -8.27 -7.33 7.76
CA TYR A 176 -8.68 -8.64 7.23
C TYR A 176 -8.42 -8.73 5.73
N ASP A 177 -8.54 -9.93 5.15
CA ASP A 177 -8.48 -10.16 3.70
C ASP A 177 -7.22 -9.57 3.02
N ASN A 178 -6.06 -9.74 3.65
CA ASN A 178 -4.80 -9.16 3.18
C ASN A 178 -4.00 -10.08 2.25
N LEU A 179 -4.43 -11.33 2.05
CA LEU A 179 -3.76 -12.31 1.20
C LEU A 179 -4.68 -12.86 0.13
N ARG A 180 -4.12 -13.11 -1.06
CA ARG A 180 -4.77 -13.85 -2.15
C ARG A 180 -3.99 -15.13 -2.43
N TYR A 181 -4.68 -16.27 -2.31
CA TYR A 181 -4.18 -17.54 -2.78
C TYR A 181 -3.90 -17.50 -4.30
N TYR A 182 -2.77 -18.07 -4.72
CA TYR A 182 -2.37 -18.17 -6.13
C TYR A 182 -2.47 -16.85 -6.91
N GLY A 183 -2.11 -15.74 -6.27
CA GLY A 183 -2.24 -14.41 -6.86
C GLY A 183 -1.15 -14.03 -7.87
N ALA A 184 -0.07 -14.83 -7.95
CA ALA A 184 1.00 -14.70 -8.93
C ALA A 184 1.09 -15.97 -9.80
N ASN A 185 1.54 -15.83 -11.04
CA ASN A 185 1.68 -16.96 -11.98
C ASN A 185 2.61 -18.08 -11.47
N THR A 186 3.49 -17.78 -10.51
CA THR A 186 4.38 -18.76 -9.86
C THR A 186 3.71 -19.52 -8.70
N GLY A 187 2.41 -19.34 -8.48
CA GLY A 187 1.66 -19.95 -7.37
C GLY A 187 1.79 -19.24 -6.02
N ARG A 188 2.66 -18.22 -5.91
CA ARG A 188 2.87 -17.47 -4.66
C ARG A 188 1.61 -16.70 -4.23
N TRP A 189 1.42 -16.56 -2.91
CA TRP A 189 0.45 -15.64 -2.34
C TRP A 189 0.72 -14.19 -2.79
N ALA A 190 -0.33 -13.46 -3.14
CA ALA A 190 -0.24 -12.02 -3.41
C ALA A 190 -0.86 -11.21 -2.26
N GLY A 191 -0.38 -9.99 -2.07
CA GLY A 191 -0.97 -9.07 -1.10
C GLY A 191 -2.25 -8.41 -1.63
N LEU A 192 -3.27 -8.36 -0.78
CA LEU A 192 -4.53 -7.62 -0.94
C LEU A 192 -4.68 -6.58 0.17
N GLY A 193 -5.68 -5.71 0.06
CA GLY A 193 -6.00 -4.71 1.10
C GLY A 193 -4.77 -3.89 1.50
N PHE A 194 -4.29 -4.12 2.72
CA PHE A 194 -3.03 -3.58 3.22
C PHE A 194 -1.88 -4.51 2.79
N GLN A 195 -1.35 -4.34 1.57
CA GLN A 195 -0.31 -5.21 0.99
C GLN A 195 0.90 -5.45 1.92
N LEU A 196 0.83 -6.51 2.72
CA LEU A 196 1.81 -6.86 3.77
C LEU A 196 3.19 -7.19 3.20
N HIS A 197 3.22 -7.82 2.03
CA HIS A 197 4.45 -8.20 1.34
C HIS A 197 5.28 -6.99 0.87
N ASN A 198 4.65 -5.82 0.74
CA ASN A 198 5.28 -4.58 0.26
C ASN A 198 5.43 -3.53 1.37
N LEU A 199 5.61 -3.97 2.62
CA LEU A 199 6.00 -3.08 3.71
C LEU A 199 7.51 -2.85 3.66
N PRO A 200 7.98 -1.60 3.85
CA PRO A 200 9.40 -1.33 3.96
C PRO A 200 9.99 -2.18 5.08
N ARG A 201 11.21 -2.69 4.86
CA ARG A 201 11.93 -3.39 5.93
C ARG A 201 12.18 -2.41 7.07
N SER A 202 11.84 -2.82 8.29
CA SER A 202 12.23 -2.05 9.47
C SER A 202 13.76 -2.01 9.54
N LYS A 203 14.32 -0.82 9.68
CA LYS A 203 15.73 -0.61 10.02
C LYS A 203 15.91 -0.41 11.53
N VAL A 204 14.81 -0.37 12.27
CA VAL A 204 14.78 -0.12 13.71
C VAL A 204 14.54 -1.44 14.41
N LYS A 205 15.35 -1.73 15.44
CA LYS A 205 15.23 -2.94 16.25
C LYS A 205 13.98 -2.90 17.13
N ASP A 206 13.71 -1.74 17.71
CA ASP A 206 12.52 -1.45 18.51
C ASP A 206 11.83 -0.20 17.95
N ALA A 207 10.54 -0.32 17.64
CA ALA A 207 9.73 0.77 17.12
C ALA A 207 9.14 1.64 18.23
N GLN A 208 9.04 1.11 19.46
CA GLN A 208 8.31 1.76 20.56
C GLN A 208 8.82 3.17 20.88
N PRO A 209 10.14 3.43 20.99
CA PRO A 209 10.63 4.79 21.27
C PRO A 209 10.24 5.81 20.20
N ILE A 210 10.21 5.41 18.92
CA ILE A 210 9.82 6.29 17.83
C ILE A 210 8.30 6.53 17.89
N ILE A 211 7.51 5.49 18.18
CA ILE A 211 6.06 5.64 18.38
C ILE A 211 5.78 6.64 19.51
N ASP A 212 6.54 6.57 20.60
CA ASP A 212 6.37 7.47 21.74
C ASP A 212 6.76 8.92 21.40
N SER A 213 7.75 9.16 20.53
CA SER A 213 8.07 10.51 20.02
C SER A 213 6.95 11.15 19.18
N PHE A 214 6.02 10.36 18.65
CA PHE A 214 4.81 10.90 18.03
C PHE A 214 3.78 11.38 19.05
N LYS A 215 3.88 10.96 20.33
CA LYS A 215 2.97 11.40 21.41
C LYS A 215 3.44 12.73 22.02
N ASP A 216 4.74 12.90 22.21
CA ASP A 216 5.34 14.13 22.76
C ASP A 216 5.65 15.20 21.69
N LEU A 217 5.45 14.87 20.40
CA LEU A 217 5.64 15.73 19.23
C LEU A 217 7.10 16.15 18.94
N SER A 218 8.09 15.64 19.66
CA SER A 218 9.51 15.92 19.42
C SER A 218 10.00 15.48 18.03
N VAL A 219 9.29 14.52 17.42
CA VAL A 219 9.58 14.00 16.07
C VAL A 219 9.43 15.05 14.96
N ILE A 220 8.70 16.14 15.21
CA ILE A 220 8.52 17.23 14.23
C ILE A 220 9.86 17.90 13.88
N GLU A 221 10.81 17.91 14.82
CA GLU A 221 12.15 18.45 14.61
C GLU A 221 13.06 17.53 13.79
N ASN A 222 12.68 16.25 13.63
CA ASN A 222 13.56 15.18 13.16
C ASN A 222 12.90 14.28 12.08
N ASP A 223 12.36 14.88 11.00
CA ASP A 223 11.74 14.19 9.84
C ASP A 223 10.64 13.18 10.25
N PRO A 224 9.43 13.67 10.61
CA PRO A 224 8.33 12.80 11.04
C PRO A 224 7.87 11.84 9.95
N ILE A 225 8.05 12.17 8.66
CA ILE A 225 7.65 11.28 7.57
C ILE A 225 8.62 10.10 7.44
N GLY A 226 9.92 10.35 7.65
CA GLY A 226 10.98 9.37 7.69
C GLY A 226 10.85 8.45 8.89
N ALA A 227 10.62 9.02 10.06
CA ALA A 227 10.30 8.28 11.28
C ALA A 227 9.12 7.32 11.04
N ALA A 228 7.98 7.83 10.55
CA ALA A 228 6.80 7.00 10.23
C ALA A 228 7.11 5.91 9.19
N LYS A 229 7.90 6.21 8.14
CA LYS A 229 8.31 5.19 7.16
C LYS A 229 9.06 4.02 7.81
N SER A 230 9.88 4.29 8.81
CA SER A 230 10.72 3.28 9.46
C SER A 230 9.94 2.32 10.36
N ILE A 231 8.80 2.75 10.91
CA ILE A 231 8.02 2.01 11.93
C ILE A 231 6.67 1.49 11.45
N VAL A 232 6.31 1.61 10.16
CA VAL A 232 5.00 1.17 9.66
C VAL A 232 4.69 -0.31 9.95
N ARG A 233 5.71 -1.18 9.95
CA ARG A 233 5.55 -2.60 10.33
C ARG A 233 5.30 -2.78 11.83
N GLY A 234 5.81 -1.87 12.67
CA GLY A 234 5.59 -1.85 14.11
C GLY A 234 4.15 -1.51 14.51
N MET A 235 3.32 -1.06 13.56
CA MET A 235 1.88 -0.92 13.80
C MET A 235 1.18 -2.27 13.94
N ILE A 236 1.80 -3.36 13.46
CA ILE A 236 1.32 -4.72 13.70
C ILE A 236 1.80 -5.15 15.08
N CYS A 237 0.92 -5.08 16.07
CA CYS A 237 1.25 -5.35 17.48
C CYS A 237 0.53 -6.59 18.00
N ALA A 238 1.18 -7.37 18.85
CA ALA A 238 0.49 -8.48 19.51
C ALA A 238 -0.62 -7.93 20.42
N PRO A 239 -1.79 -8.61 20.52
CA PRO A 239 -2.74 -8.32 21.58
C PRO A 239 -2.10 -8.55 22.96
N GLU A 240 -2.68 -7.95 23.99
CA GLU A 240 -2.24 -8.11 25.37
C GLU A 240 -2.07 -9.59 25.76
N GLY A 241 -0.96 -9.89 26.46
CA GLY A 241 -0.61 -11.25 26.89
C GLY A 241 -0.14 -12.18 25.77
N LYS A 242 0.08 -11.67 24.54
CA LYS A 242 0.57 -12.47 23.40
C LYS A 242 1.85 -11.88 22.82
N MET A 243 2.53 -12.67 22.01
CA MET A 243 3.68 -12.25 21.21
C MET A 243 3.49 -12.67 19.75
N ILE A 244 4.08 -11.89 18.83
CA ILE A 244 4.18 -12.27 17.43
C ILE A 244 5.50 -13.01 17.23
N CYS A 245 5.42 -14.27 16.82
CA CYS A 245 6.57 -15.06 16.42
C CYS A 245 6.73 -15.00 14.90
N ALA A 246 7.94 -14.73 14.43
CA ALA A 246 8.29 -14.76 13.03
C ALA A 246 9.30 -15.87 12.78
N ALA A 247 9.10 -16.64 11.71
CA ALA A 247 10.03 -17.63 11.20
C ALA A 247 10.28 -17.33 9.71
N ASP A 248 11.52 -17.51 9.26
CA ASP A 248 11.92 -17.27 7.88
C ASP A 248 12.88 -18.37 7.42
N TYR A 249 12.83 -18.70 6.12
CA TYR A 249 13.72 -19.71 5.55
C TYR A 249 15.06 -19.08 5.17
N SER A 250 16.13 -19.50 5.85
CA SER A 250 17.47 -18.95 5.63
C SER A 250 18.07 -19.36 4.29
N GLY A 251 18.14 -18.41 3.35
CA GLY A 251 18.78 -18.60 2.05
C GLY A 251 18.06 -19.59 1.13
N ILE A 252 16.73 -19.70 1.25
CA ILE A 252 15.92 -20.73 0.59
C ILE A 252 16.10 -20.77 -0.93
N GLU A 253 16.19 -19.61 -1.59
CA GLU A 253 16.33 -19.55 -3.05
C GLU A 253 17.71 -20.07 -3.50
N ASN A 254 18.78 -19.71 -2.78
CA ASN A 254 20.13 -20.21 -3.08
C ASN A 254 20.25 -21.71 -2.81
N ARG A 255 19.65 -22.20 -1.71
CA ARG A 255 19.65 -23.62 -1.36
C ARG A 255 18.85 -24.44 -2.37
N GLY A 256 17.69 -23.94 -2.78
CA GLY A 256 16.88 -24.57 -3.83
C GLY A 256 17.62 -24.63 -5.16
N LEU A 257 18.33 -23.56 -5.52
CA LEU A 257 19.14 -23.53 -6.73
C LEU A 257 20.28 -24.57 -6.70
N ALA A 258 21.08 -24.59 -5.63
CA ALA A 258 22.17 -25.56 -5.48
C ALA A 258 21.66 -27.01 -5.52
N TRP A 259 20.55 -27.29 -4.83
CA TRP A 259 19.93 -28.61 -4.83
C TRP A 259 19.45 -29.05 -6.22
N VAL A 260 18.77 -28.17 -6.98
CA VAL A 260 18.32 -28.47 -8.35
C VAL A 260 19.51 -28.63 -9.30
N ALA A 261 20.61 -27.90 -9.08
CA ALA A 261 21.83 -27.99 -9.87
C ALA A 261 22.67 -29.25 -9.56
N GLY A 262 22.41 -29.94 -8.45
CA GLY A 262 23.27 -31.01 -7.95
C GLY A 262 24.66 -30.51 -7.56
N ASP A 263 24.77 -29.26 -7.12
CA ASP A 263 26.01 -28.62 -6.67
C ASP A 263 26.36 -29.11 -5.25
N GLU A 264 27.58 -29.61 -5.06
CA GLU A 264 28.09 -30.19 -3.79
C GLU A 264 28.73 -29.15 -2.86
#